data_AF-A0A2G9MMW2-F1
#
_entry.id   AF-A0A2G9MMW2-F1
#
_cell.length_a   1.000
_cell.length_b   1.000
_cell.length_c   1.000
_cell.angle_alpha   90.00
_cell.angle_beta   90.00
_cell.angle_gamma   90.00
#
_symmetry.space_group_name_H-M   'P 1'
#
loop_
_entity.id
_entity.type
_entity.pdbx_description
1 polymer ?
#
loop_
_entity_poly.entity_id
_entity_poly.type
_entity_poly.pdbx_seq_one_letter_code
_entity_poly.pdbx_strand_id
1 'polypeptide(L)'
;MEQKEIFKLIITAFHKKDLPNFKPRDFETPEINKVISITGSRRSGKTYFFYQKISELLNKTTKDRIIYINLADERLYPLKLHDLQYILEAYFELYPKNKNKKVRFAH
;
A
#
# COMPACT_ATOMS: atom_id res chain seq x y z
N MET A 1 -7.67 0.69 20.55
CA MET A 1 -8.30 0.71 19.21
C MET A 1 -8.16 -0.68 18.63
N GLU A 2 -9.22 -1.23 18.03
CA GLU A 2 -9.06 -2.49 17.30
C GLU A 2 -8.01 -2.30 16.19
N GLN A 3 -7.10 -3.27 16.03
CA GLN A 3 -6.01 -3.23 15.05
C GLN A 3 -6.50 -2.91 13.63
N LYS A 4 -7.73 -3.36 13.31
CA LYS A 4 -8.44 -3.05 12.07
C LYS A 4 -8.67 -1.55 11.85
N GLU A 5 -9.00 -0.78 12.88
CA GLU A 5 -9.19 0.66 12.78
C GLU A 5 -7.89 1.40 12.46
N ILE A 6 -6.76 0.90 12.96
CA ILE A 6 -5.43 1.42 12.62
C ILE A 6 -5.15 1.20 11.13
N PHE A 7 -5.44 -0.01 10.61
CA PHE A 7 -5.32 -0.28 9.18
C PHE A 7 -6.23 0.63 8.34
N LYS A 8 -7.49 0.83 8.73
CA LYS A 8 -8.38 1.77 8.03
C LYS A 8 -7.80 3.17 7.98
N LEU A 9 -7.23 3.63 9.10
CA LEU A 9 -6.63 4.96 9.20
C LEU A 9 -5.40 5.08 8.28
N ILE A 10 -4.53 4.08 8.25
CA ILE A 10 -3.36 4.04 7.36
C ILE A 10 -3.78 4.04 5.89
N ILE A 11 -4.69 3.14 5.51
CA ILE A 11 -5.19 3.01 4.13
C ILE A 11 -5.85 4.32 3.68
N THR A 12 -6.71 4.89 4.52
CA THR A 12 -7.40 6.16 4.22
C THR A 12 -6.42 7.32 4.10
N ALA A 13 -5.41 7.38 4.97
CA ALA A 13 -4.38 8.42 4.91
C ALA A 13 -3.62 8.38 3.58
N PHE A 14 -3.31 7.19 3.06
CA PHE A 14 -2.71 7.04 1.74
C PHE A 14 -3.66 7.48 0.62
N HIS A 15 -4.92 7.08 0.65
CA HIS A 15 -5.87 7.43 -0.41
C HIS A 15 -6.17 8.93 -0.47
N LYS A 16 -6.20 9.62 0.68
CA LYS A 16 -6.49 11.06 0.75
C LYS A 16 -5.30 11.96 0.40
N LYS A 17 -4.07 11.53 0.67
CA LYS A 17 -2.87 12.35 0.41
C LYS A 17 -2.40 12.22 -1.01
N ASP A 18 -2.15 13.33 -1.71
CA ASP A 18 -1.50 13.27 -3.02
C ASP A 18 -0.13 12.60 -2.94
N LEU A 19 0.25 11.97 -4.05
CA LEU A 19 1.55 11.34 -4.16
C LEU A 19 2.60 12.47 -4.16
N PRO A 20 3.59 12.45 -3.26
CA PRO A 20 4.62 13.48 -3.26
C PRO A 20 5.47 13.38 -4.53
N ASN A 21 6.05 14.51 -4.96
CA ASN A 21 6.94 14.55 -6.11
C ASN A 21 8.13 13.59 -5.91
N PHE A 22 8.39 12.75 -6.91
CA PHE A 22 9.50 11.81 -6.92
C PHE A 22 10.30 11.95 -8.21
N LYS A 23 11.62 11.71 -8.17
CA LYS A 23 12.45 11.60 -9.37
C LYS A 23 12.34 10.17 -9.94
N PRO A 24 11.96 10.00 -11.22
CA PRO A 24 11.92 8.68 -11.86
C PRO A 24 13.30 8.01 -11.85
N ARG A 25 13.31 6.69 -11.72
CA ARG A 25 14.48 5.84 -11.88
C ARG A 25 14.26 4.82 -12.99
N ASP A 26 15.33 4.50 -13.71
CA ASP A 26 15.41 3.41 -14.67
C ASP A 26 15.48 2.05 -13.95
N PHE A 27 14.40 1.69 -13.26
CA PHE A 27 14.24 0.35 -12.69
C PHE A 27 12.86 -0.19 -13.03
N GLU A 28 12.82 -1.02 -14.06
CA GLU A 28 11.63 -1.75 -14.44
C GLU A 28 11.51 -3.00 -13.57
N THR A 29 10.43 -3.07 -12.78
CA THR A 29 10.00 -4.34 -12.19
C THR A 29 8.99 -4.99 -13.12
N PRO A 30 9.04 -6.32 -13.29
CA PRO A 30 8.05 -7.04 -14.09
C PRO A 30 6.63 -6.73 -13.60
N GLU A 31 5.68 -6.64 -14.54
CA GLU A 31 4.26 -6.54 -14.21
C GLU A 31 3.78 -7.85 -13.58
N ILE A 32 3.78 -7.91 -12.26
CA ILE A 32 3.30 -9.07 -11.53
C ILE A 32 1.85 -8.81 -11.07
N ASN A 33 0.96 -9.76 -11.35
CA ASN A 33 -0.38 -9.82 -10.74
C ASN A 33 -0.29 -10.29 -9.26
N LYS A 34 0.66 -9.76 -8.48
CA LYS A 34 0.95 -10.18 -7.10
C LYS A 34 1.34 -8.98 -6.25
N VAL A 35 1.31 -9.19 -4.93
CA VAL A 35 1.85 -8.28 -3.92
C VAL A 35 3.30 -7.94 -4.29
N ILE A 36 3.59 -6.64 -4.48
CA ILE A 36 4.97 -6.17 -4.64
C ILE A 36 5.49 -5.91 -3.24
N SER A 37 6.45 -6.72 -2.79
CA SER A 37 7.17 -6.57 -1.53
C SER A 37 8.62 -6.22 -1.83
N ILE A 38 9.07 -5.04 -1.37
CA ILE A 38 10.45 -4.58 -1.60
C ILE A 38 11.16 -4.51 -0.26
N THR A 39 11.96 -5.53 0.02
CA THR A 39 12.78 -5.59 1.22
C THR A 39 14.13 -4.90 1.01
N GLY A 40 14.64 -4.24 2.05
CA GLY A 40 16.06 -3.88 2.14
C GLY A 40 16.37 -2.70 3.07
N SER A 41 17.65 -2.37 3.18
CA SER A 41 18.17 -1.39 4.15
C SER A 41 17.62 0.04 4.00
N ARG A 42 17.39 0.70 5.15
CA ARG A 42 16.95 2.11 5.29
C ARG A 42 17.94 3.03 4.54
N ARG A 43 17.43 4.07 3.85
CA ARG A 43 18.16 5.08 3.03
C ARG A 43 18.60 4.70 1.60
N SER A 44 18.18 3.56 1.04
CA SER A 44 18.46 3.22 -0.38
C SER A 44 17.51 3.88 -1.42
N GLY A 45 16.65 4.80 -0.97
CA GLY A 45 15.69 5.52 -1.82
C GLY A 45 14.50 4.67 -2.29
N LYS A 46 14.15 3.61 -1.56
CA LYS A 46 12.98 2.75 -1.83
C LYS A 46 11.66 3.52 -1.81
N THR A 47 11.53 4.53 -0.97
CA THR A 47 10.31 5.37 -0.91
C THR A 47 10.03 6.05 -2.25
N TYR A 48 11.07 6.53 -2.94
CA TYR A 48 10.93 7.11 -4.28
C TYR A 48 10.52 6.06 -5.32
N PHE A 49 11.04 4.85 -5.20
CA PHE A 49 10.63 3.73 -6.04
C PHE A 49 9.16 3.34 -5.83
N PHE A 50 8.68 3.33 -4.58
CA PHE A 50 7.26 3.10 -4.28
C PHE A 50 6.38 4.17 -4.90
N TYR A 51 6.76 5.44 -4.82
CA TYR A 51 6.00 6.51 -5.44
C TYR A 51 5.97 6.35 -6.97
N GLN A 52 7.10 6.01 -7.59
CA GLN A 52 7.11 5.69 -9.01
C GLN A 52 6.16 4.56 -9.37
N LYS A 53 6.19 3.44 -8.64
CA LYS A 53 5.27 2.31 -8.91
C LYS A 53 3.81 2.68 -8.65
N ILE A 54 3.51 3.43 -7.61
CA ILE A 54 2.16 3.93 -7.36
C ILE A 54 1.71 4.84 -8.50
N SER A 55 2.58 5.72 -9.00
CA SER A 55 2.30 6.58 -10.15
C SER A 55 2.02 5.76 -11.41
N GLU A 56 2.83 4.75 -11.71
CA GLU A 56 2.61 3.83 -12.84
C GLU A 56 1.29 3.06 -12.71
N LEU A 57 0.95 2.63 -11.49
CA LEU A 57 -0.33 1.97 -11.20
C LEU A 57 -1.50 2.92 -11.38
N LEU A 58 -1.39 4.18 -10.93
CA LEU A 58 -2.44 5.20 -11.07
C LEU A 58 -2.79 5.51 -12.52
N ASN A 59 -1.85 5.32 -13.47
CA ASN A 59 -2.15 5.42 -14.90
C ASN A 59 -3.08 4.29 -15.42
N LYS A 60 -3.19 3.18 -14.68
CA LYS A 60 -3.93 1.96 -15.06
C LYS A 60 -5.12 1.65 -14.15
N THR A 61 -5.19 2.27 -12.97
CA THR A 61 -6.23 2.00 -11.98
C THR A 61 -6.48 3.22 -11.09
N THR A 62 -7.61 3.23 -10.41
CA THR A 62 -7.94 4.24 -9.42
C THR A 62 -7.20 3.98 -8.10
N LYS A 63 -6.90 5.06 -7.38
CA LYS A 63 -6.14 5.01 -6.12
C LYS A 63 -6.78 4.13 -5.05
N ASP A 64 -8.12 4.10 -5.01
CA ASP A 64 -8.90 3.25 -4.12
C ASP A 64 -8.76 1.73 -4.40
N ARG A 65 -8.02 1.35 -5.45
CA ARG A 65 -7.68 -0.04 -5.80
C ARG A 65 -6.22 -0.40 -5.51
N ILE A 66 -5.48 0.50 -4.85
CA ILE A 66 -4.07 0.34 -4.47
C ILE A 66 -3.98 0.37 -2.95
N ILE A 67 -3.55 -0.73 -2.32
CA ILE A 67 -3.31 -0.73 -0.87
C ILE A 67 -1.83 -0.46 -0.62
N TYR A 68 -1.53 0.64 0.05
CA TYR A 68 -0.19 0.97 0.53
C TYR A 68 -0.14 0.96 2.05
N ILE A 69 0.73 0.13 2.62
CA ILE A 69 0.94 0.02 4.07
C ILE A 69 2.43 0.02 4.34
N ASN A 70 2.88 0.75 5.36
CA ASN A 70 4.23 0.61 5.88
C ASN A 70 4.18 -0.30 7.12
N LEU A 71 4.63 -1.55 7.02
CA LEU A 71 4.64 -2.48 8.16
C LEU A 71 5.57 -2.05 9.32
N ALA A 72 6.50 -1.12 9.06
CA ALA A 72 7.34 -0.51 10.10
C ALA A 72 6.71 0.75 10.72
N ASP A 73 5.43 1.04 10.43
CA ASP A 73 4.69 2.13 11.05
C ASP A 73 4.51 1.85 12.55
N GLU A 74 4.98 2.78 13.38
CA GLU A 74 4.93 2.71 14.83
C GLU A 74 3.52 2.55 15.40
N ARG A 75 2.49 3.00 14.67
CA ARG A 75 1.08 2.81 15.06
C ARG A 75 0.64 1.34 15.00
N LEU A 76 1.34 0.50 14.24
CA LEU A 76 1.04 -0.93 14.14
C LEU A 76 1.66 -1.75 15.29
N TYR A 77 2.51 -1.15 16.13
CA TYR A 77 3.22 -1.87 17.18
C TYR A 77 2.32 -2.13 18.42
N PRO A 78 2.32 -3.36 18.98
CA PRO A 78 2.98 -4.56 18.48
C PRO A 78 2.17 -5.24 17.37
N LEU A 79 2.78 -5.44 16.19
CA LEU A 79 2.13 -6.11 15.06
C LEU A 79 2.37 -7.62 15.14
N LYS A 80 1.30 -8.41 15.24
CA LYS A 80 1.36 -9.88 15.23
C LYS A 80 0.98 -10.43 13.85
N LEU A 81 1.35 -11.68 13.59
CA LEU A 81 1.06 -12.32 12.30
C LEU A 81 -0.46 -12.41 12.02
N HIS A 82 -1.27 -12.71 13.05
CA HIS A 82 -2.73 -12.78 12.90
C HIS A 82 -3.35 -11.42 12.59
N ASP A 83 -2.68 -10.31 12.89
CA ASP A 83 -3.20 -8.97 12.61
C ASP A 83 -3.21 -8.64 11.12
N LEU A 84 -2.39 -9.32 10.32
CA LEU A 84 -2.29 -9.06 8.87
C LEU A 84 -3.60 -9.37 8.14
N GLN A 85 -4.46 -10.23 8.71
CA GLN A 85 -5.80 -10.51 8.15
C GLN A 85 -6.67 -9.24 8.12
N TYR A 86 -6.50 -8.35 9.11
CA TYR A 86 -7.29 -7.12 9.23
C TYR A 86 -6.98 -6.09 8.13
N ILE A 87 -5.88 -6.25 7.39
CA ILE A 87 -5.59 -5.41 6.22
C ILE A 87 -6.69 -5.55 5.16
N LEU A 88 -7.06 -6.79 4.84
CA LEU A 88 -8.08 -7.09 3.85
C LEU A 88 -9.46 -6.68 4.33
N GLU A 89 -9.78 -6.98 5.58
CA GLU A 89 -11.05 -6.60 6.20
C GLU A 89 -11.22 -5.07 6.21
N ALA A 90 -10.22 -4.34 6.71
CA ALA A 90 -10.22 -2.87 6.72
C ALA A 90 -10.42 -2.31 5.30
N TYR A 91 -9.69 -2.84 4.32
CA TYR A 91 -9.81 -2.38 2.94
C TYR A 91 -11.20 -2.65 2.34
N PHE A 92 -11.76 -3.85 2.52
CA PHE A 92 -13.07 -4.18 1.95
C PHE A 92 -14.23 -3.55 2.72
N GLU A 93 -14.05 -3.15 3.97
CA GLU A 93 -15.00 -2.29 4.68
C GLU A 93 -14.98 -0.86 4.12
N LEU A 94 -13.79 -0.31 3.81
CA LEU A 94 -13.66 1.01 3.18
C LEU A 94 -14.14 1.04 1.72
N TYR A 95 -13.90 -0.04 0.98
CA TYR A 95 -14.25 -0.15 -0.45
C TYR A 95 -14.98 -1.45 -0.77
N PRO A 96 -16.24 -1.64 -0.30
CA PRO A 96 -17.00 -2.87 -0.54
C PRO A 96 -17.18 -3.19 -2.03
N LYS A 97 -17.30 -2.14 -2.86
CA LYS A 97 -17.41 -2.20 -4.33
C LYS A 97 -16.22 -2.87 -5.03
N ASN A 98 -15.09 -3.03 -4.33
CA ASN A 98 -13.87 -3.63 -4.88
C ASN A 98 -13.77 -5.13 -4.59
N LYS A 99 -14.70 -5.75 -3.83
CA LYS A 99 -14.70 -7.20 -3.53
C LYS A 99 -14.65 -8.10 -4.78
N ASN A 100 -15.25 -7.66 -5.88
CA ASN A 100 -15.27 -8.39 -7.16
C ASN A 100 -14.36 -7.77 -8.24
N LYS A 101 -13.45 -6.87 -7.85
CA LYS A 101 -12.52 -6.19 -8.77
C LYS A 101 -11.08 -6.58 -8.42
N LYS A 102 -10.19 -6.63 -9.41
CA LYS A 102 -8.75 -6.83 -9.14
C LYS A 102 -8.24 -5.72 -8.20
N VAL A 103 -7.71 -6.10 -7.05
CA VAL A 103 -7.06 -5.22 -6.05
C VAL A 103 -5.56 -5.44 -6.11
N ARG A 104 -4.76 -4.37 -6.11
CA ARG A 104 -3.29 -4.45 -6.14
C ARG A 104 -2.72 -3.98 -4.80
N PHE A 105 -1.82 -4.78 -4.22
CA PHE A 105 -1.15 -4.50 -2.95
C PHE A 105 0.27 -4.03 -3.22
N ALA A 106 0.68 -2.94 -2.59
CA ALA A 106 2.05 -2.45 -2.54
C ALA A 106 2.45 -2.28 -1.07
N HIS A 107 3.45 -3.02 -0.60
CA HIS A 107 4.04 -2.82 0.73
C HIS A 107 5.47 -2.31 0.60
#